data_AF-G9FP37-F1
#
_entry.id   AF-G9FP37-F1
#
_cell.length_a   1.000
_cell.length_b   1.000
_cell.length_c   1.000
_cell.angle_alpha   90.00
_cell.angle_beta   90.00
_cell.angle_gamma   90.00
#
_symmetry.space_group_name_H-M   'P 1'
#
loop_
_entity.id
_entity.type
_entity.pdbx_description
1 polymer ?
#
loop_
_entity_poly.entity_id
_entity_poly.type
_entity_poly.pdbx_seq_one_letter_code
_entity_poly.pdbx_strand_id
1 'polypeptide(L)' 'MVDVGGLRSERRKWIHCFENVTSIMFLVALSEYDQVLVESDNE' A
#
# COMPACT_ATOMS: atom_id res chain seq x y z
N MET A 1 7.97 -0.84 -14.29
CA MET A 1 7.36 -1.28 -13.02
C MET A 1 7.51 -0.13 -12.05
N VAL A 2 6.43 0.32 -11.44
CA VAL A 2 6.42 1.42 -10.46
C VAL A 2 6.07 0.82 -9.11
N ASP A 3 6.87 1.12 -8.09
CA ASP A 3 6.61 0.73 -6.70
C ASP A 3 6.07 1.94 -5.94
N VAL A 4 5.02 1.72 -5.16
CA VAL A 4 4.35 2.74 -4.35
C VAL A 4 4.29 2.27 -2.91
N GLY A 5 4.71 3.13 -1.97
CA GLY A 5 4.72 2.78 -0.55
C GLY A 5 3.34 2.37 -0.03
N GLY A 6 3.29 1.28 0.73
CA GLY A 6 2.06 0.69 1.27
C GLY A 6 1.52 1.33 2.56
N LEU A 7 2.35 2.13 3.25
CA LEU A 7 1.98 2.85 4.47
C LEU A 7 0.82 3.82 4.19
N ARG A 8 -0.14 3.92 5.11
CA ARG A 8 -1.36 4.76 5.02
C ARG A 8 -1.02 6.21 4.72
N SER A 9 0.06 6.74 5.29
CA SER A 9 0.53 8.12 5.04
C SER A 9 0.88 8.38 3.57
N GLU A 10 1.41 7.37 2.87
CA GLU A 10 1.90 7.42 1.48
C GLU A 10 0.80 7.17 0.44
N ARG A 11 -0.33 6.55 0.83
CA ARG A 11 -1.45 6.23 -0.08
C ARG A 11 -2.01 7.44 -0.83
N ARG A 12 -1.90 8.64 -0.26
CA ARG A 12 -2.31 9.90 -0.90
C ARG A 12 -1.54 10.18 -2.20
N LYS A 13 -0.32 9.66 -2.35
CA LYS A 13 0.53 9.88 -3.53
C LYS A 13 0.24 8.90 -4.67
N TRP A 14 -0.46 7.80 -4.40
CA TRP A 14 -0.69 6.72 -5.37
C TRP A 14 -1.33 7.21 -6.67
N ILE A 15 -2.26 8.17 -6.57
CA ILE A 15 -2.99 8.69 -7.73
C ILE A 15 -2.06 9.31 -8.78
N HIS A 16 -0.90 9.84 -8.38
CA HIS A 16 0.09 10.42 -9.28
C HIS A 16 0.87 9.37 -10.07
N CYS A 17 0.73 8.08 -9.73
CA CYS A 17 1.45 6.98 -10.37
C CYS A 17 0.59 6.19 -11.36
N PHE A 18 -0.68 6.57 -11.56
CA PHE A 18 -1.66 5.80 -12.34
C PHE A 18 -1.83 6.24 -13.80
N GLU A 19 -0.95 7.11 -14.31
CA GLU A 19 -0.99 7.49 -15.71
C GLU A 19 -0.39 6.39 -16.60
N ASN A 20 -1.13 5.97 -17.64
CA ASN A 20 -0.70 4.98 -18.64
C ASN A 20 -0.29 3.60 -18.10
N VAL A 21 -0.87 3.16 -16.98
CA VAL A 21 -0.63 1.81 -16.45
C VAL A 21 -1.43 0.75 -17.22
N THR A 22 -0.77 -0.34 -17.61
CA THR A 22 -1.42 -1.50 -18.24
C THR A 22 -2.11 -2.41 -17.24
N SER A 23 -1.55 -2.55 -16.03
CA SER A 23 -2.06 -3.46 -15.00
C SER A 23 -1.57 -3.04 -13.61
N ILE A 24 -2.32 -3.40 -12.58
CA ILE A 24 -1.98 -3.20 -11.17
C ILE A 24 -1.71 -4.58 -10.53
N MET A 25 -0.60 -4.70 -9.82
CA MET A 25 -0.32 -5.84 -8.95
C MET A 25 -0.61 -5.44 -7.50
N PHE A 26 -1.60 -6.08 -6.88
CA PHE A 26 -1.93 -5.87 -5.48
C PHE A 26 -1.30 -6.96 -4.62
N LEU A 27 -0.39 -6.58 -3.72
CA LEU A 27 0.33 -7.51 -2.85
C LEU A 27 -0.30 -7.57 -1.47
N VAL A 28 -0.40 -8.79 -0.92
CA VAL A 28 -0.93 -9.05 0.42
C VAL A 28 0.00 -10.01 1.16
N ALA A 29 0.36 -9.66 2.39
CA ALA A 29 1.13 -10.53 3.28
C ALA A 29 0.22 -11.53 4.00
N LEU A 30 0.15 -12.77 3.51
CA LEU A 30 -0.66 -13.83 4.12
C LEU A 30 -0.13 -14.28 5.49
N SER A 31 1.17 -14.10 5.73
CA SER A 31 1.83 -14.48 6.98
C SER A 31 1.54 -13.55 8.15
N GLU A 32 0.96 -12.37 7.90
CA GLU A 32 0.71 -11.34 8.92
C GLU A 32 -0.70 -11.42 9.51
N TYR A 33 -1.36 -12.59 9.41
CA TYR A 33 -2.76 -12.78 9.81
C TYR A 33 -3.02 -12.51 11.31
N ASP A 34 -2.01 -12.66 12.15
CA ASP A 34 -2.06 -12.45 13.59
C ASP A 34 -1.40 -11.13 14.05
N GLN A 35 -1.00 -10.27 13.10
CA GLN A 35 -0.35 -9.00 13.37
C GLN A 35 -1.35 -7.83 13.27
N VAL A 36 -0.97 -6.71 13.89
CA VAL A 36 -1.70 -5.44 13.80
C VAL A 36 -0.91 -4.45 12.95
N LEU A 37 -1.60 -3.46 12.37
CA LEU A 37 -0.92 -2.44 11.59
C LEU A 37 -0.03 -1.59 12.51
N VAL A 38 1.20 -1.30 12.07
CA VAL A 38 2.12 -0.39 12.79
C VAL A 38 1.51 1.01 12.96
N GLU A 39 0.67 1.42 12.03
CA GLU A 39 -0.02 2.71 12.03
C GLU A 39 -1.27 2.74 12.95
N SER A 40 -1.51 1.67 13.72
CA SER A 40 -2.68 1.55 14.63
C SER A 40 -2.47 2.13 16.03
N ASP A 41 -1.29 2.63 16.39
CA ASP A 41 -1.11 3.30 17.69
C ASP A 41 -1.62 4.75 17.66
N ASN A 42 -2.64 5.01 18.50
CA ASN A 42 -3.41 6.25 18.73
C ASN A 42 -4.65 6.50 17.84
N GLU A 43 -5.67 5.64 17.97
CA GLU A 43 -7.05 6.14 18.15
C GLU A 43 -7.46 6.04 19.62
#